data_AF-A0AAC9UHL5-F1
#
_entry.id   AF-A0AAC9UHL5-F1
#
_cell.length_a   1.000
_cell.length_b   1.000
_cell.length_c   1.000
_cell.angle_alpha   90.00
_cell.angle_beta   90.00
_cell.angle_gamma   90.00
#
_symmetry.space_group_name_H-M   'P 1'
#
loop_
_entity.id
_entity.type
_entity.pdbx_description
1 polymer ?
#
loop_
_entity_poly.entity_id
_entity_poly.type
_entity_poly.pdbx_seq_one_letter_code
_entity_poly.pdbx_strand_id
1 'polypeptide(L)'
;MAIVTSNEIMQRVNKLLNDPGFTRWPKDELLNYLNDAQRAIVLRRPDSYTVDVDDFACVVGVKQSLPADALKLIDIPRNASGKAIRGPYNRQVLDDNYDTWYAGKTATEVELYIYDERNPKTFYVYPGVVADINLTLVYSKAPPAIDSAANDSSEVIALDDVYVNAIIEWILYRAYMKDAEYAANPNKSQMHMNAFRSQLGEKSQADVAMMGEEKGN
;
A
#
# COMPACT_ATOMS: atom_id res chain seq x y z
N MET A 1 -9.87 -9.94 -3.16
CA MET A 1 -10.68 -9.29 -2.10
C MET A 1 -10.59 -10.19 -0.89
N ALA A 2 -10.22 -9.64 0.26
CA ALA A 2 -10.03 -10.42 1.47
C ALA A 2 -11.35 -11.05 1.94
N ILE A 3 -11.31 -12.33 2.28
CA ILE A 3 -12.42 -13.01 2.98
C ILE A 3 -11.97 -13.57 4.33
N VAL A 4 -10.66 -13.62 4.61
CA VAL A 4 -10.14 -14.13 5.87
C VAL A 4 -10.34 -13.11 6.97
N THR A 5 -11.04 -13.53 8.03
CA THR A 5 -11.27 -12.69 9.19
C THR A 5 -10.00 -12.52 10.03
N SER A 6 -9.84 -11.36 10.65
CA SER A 6 -8.77 -11.12 11.61
C SER A 6 -8.81 -12.12 12.78
N ASN A 7 -9.99 -12.56 13.20
CA ASN A 7 -10.18 -13.56 14.25
C ASN A 7 -9.67 -14.95 13.84
N GLU A 8 -9.87 -15.37 12.59
CA GLU A 8 -9.27 -16.61 12.07
C GLU A 8 -7.74 -16.57 12.13
N ILE A 9 -7.13 -15.45 11.76
CA ILE A 9 -5.67 -15.27 11.86
C ILE A 9 -5.22 -15.37 13.31
N MET A 10 -5.91 -14.70 14.24
CA MET A 10 -5.62 -14.80 15.68
C MET A 10 -5.69 -16.24 16.16
N GLN A 11 -6.71 -17.01 15.78
CA GLN A 11 -6.84 -18.42 16.17
C GLN A 11 -5.69 -19.29 15.62
N ARG A 12 -5.24 -19.06 14.38
CA ARG A 12 -4.10 -19.78 13.79
C ARG A 12 -2.81 -19.46 14.53
N VAL A 13 -2.53 -18.17 14.76
CA VAL A 13 -1.37 -17.72 15.55
C VAL A 13 -1.41 -18.32 16.94
N ASN A 14 -2.57 -18.32 17.58
CA ASN A 14 -2.72 -18.80 18.94
C ASN A 14 -2.38 -20.29 19.09
N LYS A 15 -2.77 -21.10 18.10
CA LYS A 15 -2.37 -22.51 17.99
C LYS A 15 -0.86 -22.67 17.80
N LEU A 16 -0.24 -21.84 16.96
CA LEU A 16 1.21 -21.87 16.71
C LEU A 16 2.04 -21.44 17.94
N LEU A 17 1.48 -20.56 18.77
CA LEU A 17 2.10 -20.12 20.04
C LEU A 17 1.83 -21.07 21.21
N ASN A 18 1.00 -22.10 21.03
CA ASN A 18 0.54 -23.02 22.08
C ASN A 18 -0.11 -22.31 23.27
N ASP A 19 -0.94 -21.29 23.02
CA ASP A 19 -1.59 -20.47 24.07
C ASP A 19 -3.13 -20.46 23.94
N PRO A 20 -3.83 -21.62 24.00
CA PRO A 20 -5.26 -21.72 23.67
C PRO A 20 -6.18 -20.73 24.40
N GLY A 21 -5.78 -20.21 25.56
CA GLY A 21 -6.53 -19.22 26.34
C GLY A 21 -6.17 -17.75 26.09
N PHE A 22 -5.25 -17.42 25.16
CA PHE A 22 -4.70 -16.07 25.00
C PHE A 22 -4.17 -15.49 26.32
N THR A 23 -3.54 -16.34 27.13
CA THR A 23 -3.10 -16.01 28.48
C THR A 23 -1.71 -15.39 28.49
N ARG A 24 -0.79 -15.95 27.68
CA ARG A 24 0.57 -15.46 27.51
C ARG A 24 0.63 -14.35 26.48
N TRP A 25 -0.20 -14.49 25.44
CA TRP A 25 -0.32 -13.58 24.31
C TRP A 25 -1.75 -13.05 24.24
N PRO A 26 -2.03 -11.94 24.94
CA PRO A 26 -3.34 -11.31 24.91
C PRO A 26 -3.79 -11.00 23.47
N LYS A 27 -5.10 -11.17 23.21
CA LYS A 27 -5.68 -11.03 21.88
C LYS A 27 -5.50 -9.61 21.31
N ASP A 28 -5.63 -8.60 22.15
CA ASP A 28 -5.39 -7.18 21.82
C ASP A 28 -3.93 -6.92 21.39
N GLU A 29 -2.97 -7.56 22.07
CA GLU A 29 -1.56 -7.49 21.70
C GLU A 29 -1.30 -8.12 20.31
N LEU A 30 -1.85 -9.31 20.07
CA LEU A 30 -1.72 -9.98 18.76
C LEU A 30 -2.40 -9.19 17.63
N LEU A 31 -3.51 -8.50 17.92
CA LEU A 31 -4.16 -7.60 16.97
C LEU A 31 -3.28 -6.39 16.63
N ASN A 32 -2.55 -5.83 17.59
CA ASN A 32 -1.56 -4.79 17.31
C ASN A 32 -0.47 -5.31 16.36
N TYR A 33 0.01 -6.54 16.55
CA TYR A 33 0.98 -7.16 15.65
C TYR A 33 0.40 -7.43 14.26
N LEU A 34 -0.87 -7.81 14.14
CA LEU A 34 -1.56 -7.94 12.86
C LEU A 34 -1.63 -6.59 12.13
N ASN A 35 -2.04 -5.53 12.83
CA ASN A 35 -2.11 -4.19 12.25
C ASN A 35 -0.73 -3.69 11.79
N ASP A 36 0.32 -3.97 12.57
CA ASP A 36 1.70 -3.69 12.18
C ASP A 36 2.13 -4.53 10.98
N ALA A 37 1.71 -5.78 10.89
CA ALA A 37 2.02 -6.64 9.74
C ALA A 37 1.44 -6.07 8.44
N GLN A 38 0.17 -5.65 8.46
CA GLN A 38 -0.47 -5.05 7.30
C GLN A 38 0.26 -3.78 6.84
N ARG A 39 0.64 -2.90 7.79
CA ARG A 39 1.46 -1.70 7.49
C ARG A 39 2.85 -2.07 6.96
N ALA A 40 3.48 -3.10 7.52
CA ALA A 40 4.80 -3.56 7.11
C ALA A 40 4.79 -4.15 5.68
N ILE A 41 3.67 -4.76 5.27
CA ILE A 41 3.47 -5.24 3.91
C ILE A 41 3.27 -4.05 2.97
N VAL A 42 2.38 -3.11 3.28
CA VAL A 42 2.16 -1.91 2.45
C VAL A 42 3.43 -1.08 2.27
N LEU A 43 4.26 -0.97 3.32
CA LEU A 43 5.56 -0.31 3.23
C LEU A 43 6.48 -0.91 2.15
N ARG A 44 6.43 -2.23 1.95
CA ARG A 44 7.27 -2.96 0.98
C ARG A 44 6.58 -3.13 -0.37
N ARG A 45 5.26 -3.19 -0.35
CA ARG A 45 4.36 -3.39 -1.50
C ARG A 45 3.26 -2.33 -1.44
N PRO A 46 3.54 -1.09 -1.86
CA PRO A 46 2.55 -0.01 -1.80
C PRO A 46 1.28 -0.29 -2.62
N ASP A 47 1.41 -1.16 -3.62
CA ASP A 47 0.34 -1.69 -4.46
C ASP A 47 -0.56 -2.74 -3.75
N SER A 48 -0.17 -3.23 -2.56
CA SER A 48 -0.96 -4.23 -1.81
C SER A 48 -2.24 -3.67 -1.17
N TYR A 49 -2.33 -2.35 -1.00
CA TYR A 49 -3.53 -1.67 -0.54
C TYR A 49 -3.64 -0.30 -1.22
N THR A 50 -4.45 -0.26 -2.27
CA THR A 50 -4.69 0.93 -3.07
C THR A 50 -6.14 1.39 -2.96
N VAL A 51 -6.34 2.68 -3.17
CA VAL A 51 -7.66 3.29 -3.35
C VAL A 51 -7.71 3.83 -4.76
N ASP A 52 -8.80 3.54 -5.46
CA ASP A 52 -9.14 4.08 -6.78
C ASP A 52 -10.30 5.06 -6.58
N VAL A 53 -10.04 6.35 -6.80
CA VAL A 53 -11.05 7.43 -6.70
C VAL A 53 -11.25 8.08 -8.06
N ASP A 54 -12.50 8.22 -8.49
CA ASP A 54 -12.84 8.80 -9.80
C ASP A 54 -13.05 10.33 -9.77
N ASP A 55 -13.04 10.93 -8.58
CA ASP A 55 -13.47 12.32 -8.33
C ASP A 55 -12.39 13.17 -7.65
N PHE A 56 -11.10 12.87 -7.90
CA PHE A 56 -10.02 13.71 -7.39
C PHE A 56 -10.10 15.12 -8.00
N ALA A 57 -10.48 16.11 -7.20
CA ALA A 57 -10.58 17.51 -7.61
C ALA A 57 -9.20 18.17 -7.69
N CYS A 58 -8.80 18.58 -8.89
CA CYS A 58 -7.56 19.31 -9.09
C CYS A 58 -7.64 20.74 -8.55
N VAL A 59 -6.50 21.24 -8.06
CA VAL A 59 -6.30 22.68 -7.88
C VAL A 59 -5.86 23.31 -9.19
N VAL A 60 -6.18 24.59 -9.39
CA VAL A 60 -5.76 25.35 -10.58
C VAL A 60 -4.23 25.32 -10.71
N GLY A 61 -3.76 24.99 -11.92
CA GLY A 61 -2.34 24.98 -12.27
C GLY A 61 -1.76 23.57 -12.46
N VAL A 62 -0.43 23.49 -12.44
CA VAL A 62 0.29 22.22 -12.69
C VAL A 62 0.50 21.37 -11.44
N LYS A 63 0.63 21.98 -10.26
CA LYS A 63 1.08 21.29 -9.04
C LYS A 63 -0.13 20.80 -8.24
N GLN A 64 -0.19 19.50 -8.01
CA GLN A 64 -1.26 18.84 -7.29
C GLN A 64 -0.72 18.17 -6.01
N SER A 65 -1.59 18.02 -5.01
CA SER A 65 -1.27 17.30 -3.76
C SER A 65 -2.17 16.09 -3.64
N LEU A 66 -1.59 14.95 -3.26
CA LEU A 66 -2.38 13.75 -2.98
C LEU A 66 -3.30 13.97 -1.77
N PRO A 67 -4.37 13.16 -1.63
CA PRO A 67 -5.17 13.10 -0.42
C PRO A 67 -4.33 12.91 0.85
N ALA A 68 -4.80 13.44 1.99
CA ALA A 68 -4.04 13.46 3.23
C ALA A 68 -3.65 12.05 3.74
N ASP A 69 -4.50 11.06 3.46
CA ASP A 69 -4.35 9.65 3.82
C ASP A 69 -3.54 8.83 2.80
N ALA A 70 -3.20 9.40 1.64
CA ALA A 70 -2.42 8.73 0.61
C ALA A 70 -0.95 8.60 0.99
N LEU A 71 -0.36 7.40 0.98
CA LEU A 71 1.05 7.18 1.24
C LEU A 71 1.93 7.57 0.04
N LYS A 72 1.51 7.17 -1.16
CA LYS A 72 2.18 7.49 -2.43
C LYS A 72 1.22 7.34 -3.60
N LEU A 73 1.51 8.04 -4.69
CA LEU A 73 0.82 7.85 -5.96
C LEU A 73 1.18 6.48 -6.56
N ILE A 74 0.19 5.81 -7.14
CA ILE A 74 0.37 4.59 -7.94
C ILE A 74 0.17 4.91 -9.41
N ASP A 75 -0.97 5.51 -9.77
CA ASP A 75 -1.25 5.90 -11.16
C ASP A 75 -2.32 7.01 -11.26
N ILE A 76 -2.35 7.68 -12.41
CA ILE A 76 -3.41 8.62 -12.80
C ILE A 76 -3.94 8.17 -14.18
N PRO A 77 -4.88 7.22 -14.23
CA PRO A 77 -5.21 6.56 -15.49
C PRO A 77 -5.95 7.48 -16.48
N ARG A 78 -6.86 8.33 -16.01
CA ARG A 78 -7.74 9.12 -16.89
C ARG A 78 -8.25 10.41 -16.27
N ASN A 79 -8.68 11.31 -17.15
CA ASN A 79 -9.56 12.42 -16.81
C ASN A 79 -10.98 11.90 -16.55
N ALA A 80 -11.78 12.67 -15.83
CA ALA A 80 -13.22 12.41 -15.70
C ALA A 80 -13.95 12.37 -17.06
N SER A 81 -13.41 13.05 -18.09
CA SER A 81 -13.91 12.97 -19.48
C SER A 81 -13.72 11.60 -20.14
N GLY A 82 -12.93 10.69 -19.53
CA GLY A 82 -12.57 9.39 -20.09
C GLY A 82 -11.27 9.41 -20.90
N LYS A 83 -10.67 10.58 -21.13
CA LYS A 83 -9.37 10.68 -21.82
C LYS A 83 -8.24 10.13 -20.95
N ALA A 84 -7.50 9.17 -21.50
CA ALA A 84 -6.32 8.59 -20.87
C ALA A 84 -5.22 9.63 -20.61
N ILE A 85 -4.53 9.49 -19.48
CA ILE A 85 -3.41 10.33 -19.10
C ILE A 85 -2.13 9.49 -19.14
N ARG A 86 -1.05 10.05 -19.67
CA ARG A 86 0.25 9.36 -19.79
C ARG A 86 1.15 9.66 -18.59
N GLY A 87 1.87 8.67 -18.09
CA GLY A 87 2.90 8.92 -17.07
C GLY A 87 3.35 7.66 -16.34
N PRO A 88 4.28 7.81 -15.36
CA PRO A 88 4.95 9.07 -15.02
C PRO A 88 5.96 9.49 -16.10
N TYR A 89 5.90 10.76 -16.52
CA TYR A 89 6.82 11.32 -17.52
C TYR A 89 8.08 11.90 -16.87
N ASN A 90 9.20 11.94 -17.61
CA ASN A 90 10.42 12.57 -17.12
C ASN A 90 10.25 14.10 -17.13
N ARG A 91 10.30 14.71 -15.93
CA ARG A 91 10.21 16.16 -15.73
C ARG A 91 11.15 16.95 -16.63
N GLN A 92 12.38 16.48 -16.81
CA GLN A 92 13.42 17.18 -17.57
C GLN A 92 13.00 17.47 -19.02
N VAL A 93 12.18 16.60 -19.61
CA VAL A 93 11.69 16.79 -20.99
C VAL A 93 10.83 18.05 -21.11
N LEU A 94 9.97 18.33 -20.12
CA LEU A 94 9.18 19.57 -20.12
C LEU A 94 10.05 20.77 -19.76
N ASP A 95 10.96 20.63 -18.80
CA ASP A 95 11.83 21.74 -18.40
C ASP A 95 12.72 22.23 -19.56
N ASP A 96 13.23 21.32 -20.40
CA ASP A 96 14.12 21.66 -21.51
C ASP A 96 13.38 22.19 -22.75
N ASN A 97 12.20 21.63 -23.06
CA ASN A 97 11.47 21.96 -24.29
C ASN A 97 10.37 23.01 -24.09
N TYR A 98 9.89 23.17 -22.85
CA TYR A 98 8.77 24.03 -22.48
C TYR A 98 9.00 24.67 -21.10
N ASP A 99 10.13 25.35 -20.87
CA ASP A 99 10.55 25.94 -19.59
C ASP A 99 9.48 26.72 -18.78
N THR A 100 8.50 27.30 -19.47
CA THR A 100 7.37 28.04 -18.89
C THR A 100 6.15 27.17 -18.51
N TRP A 101 6.22 25.85 -18.68
CA TRP A 101 5.08 24.94 -18.48
C TRP A 101 4.47 25.02 -17.09
N TYR A 102 5.27 25.34 -16.07
CA TYR A 102 4.79 25.54 -14.69
C TYR A 102 3.75 26.66 -14.54
N ALA A 103 3.67 27.59 -15.49
CA ALA A 103 2.69 28.69 -15.49
C ALA A 103 1.33 28.29 -16.08
N GLY A 104 1.19 27.09 -16.65
CA GLY A 104 -0.05 26.60 -17.26
C GLY A 104 -1.19 26.54 -16.23
N LYS A 105 -2.37 27.04 -16.62
CA LYS A 105 -3.57 27.12 -15.76
C LYS A 105 -4.89 27.22 -16.53
N THR A 106 -4.90 26.79 -17.78
CA THR A 106 -6.00 27.03 -18.73
C THR A 106 -6.55 25.76 -19.36
N ALA A 107 -5.94 24.60 -19.12
CA ALA A 107 -6.41 23.36 -19.70
C ALA A 107 -7.63 22.81 -18.95
N THR A 108 -8.54 22.21 -19.71
CA THR A 108 -9.72 21.51 -19.17
C THR A 108 -9.51 19.99 -19.13
N GLU A 109 -8.36 19.51 -19.60
CA GLU A 109 -7.97 18.10 -19.57
C GLU A 109 -6.46 18.00 -19.36
N VAL A 110 -6.06 17.01 -18.58
CA VAL A 110 -4.67 16.62 -18.39
C VAL A 110 -4.27 15.63 -19.48
N GLU A 111 -3.05 15.76 -20.01
CA GLU A 111 -2.51 14.84 -21.01
C GLU A 111 -1.45 13.91 -20.44
N LEU A 112 -0.65 14.42 -19.51
CA LEU A 112 0.38 13.64 -18.83
C LEU A 112 0.56 14.08 -17.38
N TYR A 113 1.17 13.20 -16.59
CA TYR A 113 1.60 13.52 -15.24
C TYR A 113 3.07 13.20 -15.00
N ILE A 114 3.64 13.91 -14.04
CA ILE A 114 5.00 13.73 -13.54
C ILE A 114 4.90 13.45 -12.05
N TYR A 115 5.64 12.44 -11.60
CA TYR A 115 5.69 12.06 -10.21
C TYR A 115 7.12 11.69 -9.81
N ASP A 116 7.56 12.23 -8.68
CA ASP A 116 8.87 11.91 -8.08
C ASP A 116 8.61 11.21 -6.74
N GLU A 117 9.03 9.96 -6.64
CA GLU A 117 8.84 9.15 -5.43
C GLU A 117 9.54 9.73 -4.19
N ARG A 118 10.54 10.60 -4.37
CA ARG A 118 11.21 11.32 -3.27
C ARG A 118 10.33 12.40 -2.65
N ASN A 119 9.33 12.89 -3.38
CA ASN A 119 8.30 13.80 -2.88
C ASN A 119 6.92 13.15 -3.04
N PRO A 120 6.61 12.10 -2.25
CA PRO A 120 5.54 11.17 -2.55
C PRO A 120 4.13 11.75 -2.43
N LYS A 121 3.98 12.95 -1.84
CA LYS A 121 2.69 13.62 -1.61
C LYS A 121 2.34 14.62 -2.70
N THR A 122 3.25 14.88 -3.64
CA THR A 122 3.06 15.88 -4.71
C THR A 122 3.20 15.21 -6.07
N PHE A 123 2.37 15.61 -7.01
CA PHE A 123 2.55 15.29 -8.43
C PHE A 123 2.28 16.52 -9.27
N TYR A 124 2.72 16.49 -10.53
CA TYR A 124 2.47 17.56 -11.49
C TYR A 124 1.68 17.02 -12.66
N VAL A 125 0.79 17.85 -13.20
CA VAL A 125 0.00 17.58 -14.40
C VAL A 125 0.42 18.51 -15.52
N TYR A 126 0.34 18.04 -16.75
CA TYR A 126 0.54 18.86 -17.93
C TYR A 126 -0.52 18.58 -19.00
N PRO A 127 -1.07 19.63 -19.64
CA PRO A 127 -0.92 21.03 -19.25
C PRO A 127 -1.59 21.34 -17.90
N GLY A 128 -1.25 22.49 -17.30
CA GLY A 128 -1.86 22.91 -16.03
C GLY A 128 -3.34 23.30 -16.19
N VAL A 129 -4.15 22.90 -15.22
CA VAL A 129 -5.61 22.87 -15.36
C VAL A 129 -6.32 24.09 -14.78
N VAL A 130 -7.55 24.33 -15.23
CA VAL A 130 -8.51 25.26 -14.59
C VAL A 130 -9.15 24.63 -13.34
N ALA A 131 -10.04 25.35 -12.67
CA ALA A 131 -10.84 24.81 -11.58
C ALA A 131 -11.82 23.74 -12.09
N ASP A 132 -12.36 22.92 -11.18
CA ASP A 132 -13.39 21.93 -11.46
C ASP A 132 -12.97 20.82 -12.45
N ILE A 133 -11.68 20.51 -12.52
CA ILE A 133 -11.15 19.37 -13.27
C ILE A 133 -10.94 18.19 -12.32
N ASN A 134 -11.58 17.06 -12.66
CA ASN A 134 -11.49 15.83 -11.89
C ASN A 134 -10.69 14.76 -12.63
N LEU A 135 -9.90 14.01 -11.87
CA LEU A 135 -9.10 12.89 -12.37
C LEU A 135 -9.49 11.61 -11.64
N THR A 136 -9.32 10.48 -12.32
CA THR A 136 -9.21 9.20 -11.64
C THR A 136 -7.80 9.07 -11.07
N LEU A 137 -7.70 8.77 -9.78
CA LEU A 137 -6.45 8.70 -9.05
C LEU A 137 -6.35 7.36 -8.33
N VAL A 138 -5.25 6.64 -8.59
CA VAL A 138 -4.93 5.41 -7.86
C VAL A 138 -3.75 5.71 -6.94
N TYR A 139 -3.94 5.52 -5.64
CA TYR A 139 -2.89 5.78 -4.66
C TYR A 139 -2.84 4.70 -3.57
N SER A 140 -1.66 4.52 -3.00
CA SER A 140 -1.43 3.62 -1.87
C SER A 140 -1.93 4.28 -0.59
N LYS A 141 -2.55 3.52 0.31
CA LYS A 141 -3.06 4.01 1.60
C LYS A 141 -2.57 3.14 2.76
N ALA A 142 -2.54 3.69 3.97
CA ALA A 142 -2.31 2.86 5.15
C ALA A 142 -3.58 2.04 5.48
N PRO A 143 -3.47 0.72 5.72
CA PRO A 143 -4.61 -0.08 6.15
C PRO A 143 -5.24 0.47 7.44
N PRO A 144 -6.57 0.52 7.55
CA PRO A 144 -7.23 0.87 8.80
C PRO A 144 -6.85 -0.15 9.89
N ALA A 145 -6.75 0.31 11.13
CA ALA A 145 -6.49 -0.57 12.25
C ALA A 145 -7.75 -1.36 12.59
N ILE A 146 -7.59 -2.66 12.82
CA ILE A 146 -8.64 -3.52 13.37
C ILE A 146 -8.49 -3.51 14.89
N ASP A 147 -9.47 -2.94 15.59
CA ASP A 147 -9.55 -2.99 17.05
C ASP A 147 -10.28 -4.26 17.53
N SER A 148 -10.39 -4.43 18.85
CA SER A 148 -11.05 -5.60 19.43
C SER A 148 -12.53 -5.70 19.05
N ALA A 149 -13.25 -4.58 18.95
CA ALA A 149 -14.68 -4.58 18.64
C ALA A 149 -14.92 -4.98 17.17
N ALA A 150 -14.11 -4.46 16.26
CA ALA A 150 -14.10 -4.86 14.86
C ALA A 150 -13.73 -6.34 14.71
N ASN A 151 -12.69 -6.79 15.42
CA ASN A 151 -12.29 -8.19 15.41
C ASN A 151 -13.40 -9.14 15.90
N ASP A 152 -14.09 -8.79 16.99
CA ASP A 152 -15.21 -9.56 17.53
C ASP A 152 -16.43 -9.55 16.58
N SER A 153 -16.53 -8.53 15.72
CA SER A 153 -17.52 -8.42 14.65
C SER A 153 -17.10 -9.10 13.34
N SER A 154 -16.07 -9.97 13.38
CA SER A 154 -15.53 -10.70 12.23
C SER A 154 -14.94 -9.81 11.12
N GLU A 155 -14.37 -8.66 11.47
CA GLU A 155 -13.68 -7.79 10.51
C GLU A 155 -12.58 -8.56 9.75
N VAL A 156 -12.61 -8.45 8.43
CA VAL A 156 -11.60 -9.03 7.53
C VAL A 156 -10.33 -8.20 7.51
N ILE A 157 -9.21 -8.81 7.12
CA ILE A 157 -8.00 -8.04 6.85
C ILE A 157 -8.22 -7.09 5.67
N ALA A 158 -7.50 -5.97 5.66
CA ALA A 158 -7.57 -4.98 4.59
C ALA A 158 -6.81 -5.41 3.33
N LEU A 159 -5.79 -6.25 3.51
CA LEU A 159 -4.97 -6.79 2.43
C LEU A 159 -5.56 -8.07 1.84
N ASP A 160 -5.26 -8.36 0.59
CA ASP A 160 -5.71 -9.62 -0.04
C ASP A 160 -5.20 -10.87 0.70
N ASP A 161 -5.97 -11.96 0.66
CA ASP A 161 -5.72 -13.18 1.42
C ASP A 161 -4.38 -13.85 1.09
N VAL A 162 -3.79 -13.54 -0.07
CA VAL A 162 -2.43 -13.95 -0.44
C VAL A 162 -1.38 -13.54 0.61
N TYR A 163 -1.66 -12.51 1.41
CA TYR A 163 -0.76 -12.00 2.45
C TYR A 163 -0.97 -12.64 3.82
N VAL A 164 -1.95 -13.53 4.01
CA VAL A 164 -2.28 -14.13 5.32
C VAL A 164 -1.07 -14.83 5.94
N ASN A 165 -0.33 -15.61 5.16
CA ASN A 165 0.86 -16.30 5.66
C ASN A 165 1.93 -15.30 6.11
N ALA A 166 2.20 -14.27 5.31
CA ALA A 166 3.15 -13.21 5.67
C ALA A 166 2.70 -12.48 6.96
N ILE A 167 1.41 -12.21 7.12
CA ILE A 167 0.86 -11.62 8.34
C ILE A 167 1.13 -12.51 9.56
N ILE A 168 0.89 -13.82 9.45
CA ILE A 168 1.16 -14.79 10.53
C ILE A 168 2.65 -14.81 10.89
N GLU A 169 3.54 -14.86 9.89
CA GLU A 169 4.99 -14.84 10.10
C GLU A 169 5.42 -13.57 10.87
N TRP A 170 4.87 -12.41 10.52
CA TRP A 170 5.16 -11.17 11.24
C TRP A 170 4.70 -11.22 12.71
N ILE A 171 3.51 -11.74 12.97
CA ILE A 171 2.98 -11.84 14.34
C ILE A 171 3.85 -12.77 15.18
N LEU A 172 4.24 -13.93 14.64
CA LEU A 172 5.14 -14.87 15.33
C LEU A 172 6.53 -14.28 15.55
N TYR A 173 7.06 -13.54 14.57
CA TYR A 173 8.31 -12.78 14.73
C TYR A 173 8.25 -11.87 15.96
N ARG A 174 7.18 -11.06 16.08
CA ARG A 174 7.01 -10.10 17.18
C ARG A 174 6.83 -10.80 18.53
N ALA A 175 6.05 -11.88 18.57
CA ALA A 175 5.88 -12.69 19.77
C ALA A 175 7.21 -13.27 20.26
N TYR A 176 7.95 -13.99 19.40
CA TYR A 176 9.24 -14.57 19.80
C TYR A 176 10.33 -13.51 20.05
N MET A 177 10.23 -12.32 19.46
CA MET A 177 11.14 -11.21 19.75
C MET A 177 10.94 -10.66 21.16
N LYS A 178 9.67 -10.47 21.58
CA LYS A 178 9.36 -10.02 22.94
C LYS A 178 9.79 -11.05 23.99
N ASP A 179 9.62 -12.33 23.67
CA ASP A 179 9.96 -13.46 24.54
C ASP A 179 11.42 -13.93 24.40
N ALA A 180 12.35 -12.99 24.18
CA ALA A 180 13.75 -13.30 23.87
C ALA A 180 14.54 -13.90 25.05
N GLU A 181 13.98 -13.91 26.26
CA GLU A 181 14.62 -14.47 27.47
C GLU A 181 14.79 -16.00 27.39
N TYR A 182 13.98 -16.69 26.59
CA TYR A 182 14.20 -18.11 26.28
C TYR A 182 15.22 -18.26 25.16
N ALA A 183 16.31 -18.99 25.43
CA ALA A 183 17.48 -19.07 24.54
C ALA A 183 17.19 -19.46 23.06
N ALA A 184 16.11 -20.19 22.78
CA ALA A 184 15.73 -20.57 21.41
C ALA A 184 14.91 -19.51 20.66
N ASN A 185 14.26 -18.58 21.38
CA ASN A 185 13.29 -17.65 20.80
C ASN A 185 13.92 -16.55 19.92
N PRO A 186 15.10 -15.99 20.23
CA PRO A 186 15.75 -15.06 19.31
C PRO A 186 15.98 -15.66 17.91
N ASN A 187 16.40 -16.94 17.85
CA ASN A 187 16.57 -17.65 16.59
C ASN A 187 15.25 -17.85 15.85
N LYS A 188 14.18 -18.29 16.55
CA LYS A 188 12.85 -18.44 15.96
C LYS A 188 12.30 -17.11 15.42
N SER A 189 12.45 -16.04 16.19
CA SER A 189 12.05 -14.69 15.79
C SER A 189 12.70 -14.30 14.47
N GLN A 190 14.03 -14.49 14.34
CA GLN A 190 14.74 -14.18 13.10
C GLN A 190 14.30 -15.08 11.94
N MET A 191 14.00 -16.36 12.18
CA MET A 191 13.47 -17.27 11.16
C MET A 191 12.13 -16.79 10.60
N HIS A 192 11.19 -16.41 11.46
CA HIS A 192 9.89 -15.88 11.04
C HIS A 192 10.03 -14.55 10.28
N MET A 193 10.95 -13.67 10.71
CA MET A 193 11.23 -12.43 9.97
C MET A 193 11.83 -12.71 8.57
N ASN A 194 12.68 -13.73 8.45
CA ASN A 194 13.23 -14.13 7.16
C ASN A 194 12.15 -14.76 6.25
N ALA A 195 11.26 -15.59 6.80
CA ALA A 195 10.13 -16.17 6.08
C ALA A 195 9.18 -15.09 5.55
N PHE A 196 8.83 -14.10 6.40
CA PHE A 196 8.06 -12.92 5.99
C PHE A 196 8.70 -12.18 4.80
N ARG A 197 10.02 -11.94 4.87
CA ARG A 197 10.75 -11.25 3.78
C ARG A 197 10.81 -12.10 2.50
N SER A 198 11.02 -13.41 2.62
CA SER A 198 11.07 -14.33 1.47
C SER A 198 9.76 -14.34 0.72
N GLN A 199 8.63 -14.50 1.43
CA GLN A 199 7.30 -14.53 0.82
C GLN A 199 6.98 -13.24 0.03
N LEU A 200 7.33 -12.07 0.58
CA LEU A 200 7.16 -10.81 -0.12
C LEU A 200 8.09 -10.67 -1.33
N GLY A 201 9.32 -11.18 -1.22
CA GLY A 201 10.30 -11.20 -2.32
C GLY A 201 9.87 -12.09 -3.48
N GLU A 202 9.47 -13.33 -3.19
CA GLU A 202 8.98 -14.31 -4.16
C GLU A 202 7.76 -13.80 -4.92
N LYS A 203 6.79 -13.20 -4.20
CA LYS A 203 5.63 -12.56 -4.82
C LYS A 203 6.06 -11.45 -5.79
N SER A 204 6.98 -10.59 -5.38
CA SER A 204 7.45 -9.47 -6.21
C SER A 204 8.16 -9.96 -7.48
N GLN A 205 8.92 -11.06 -7.39
CA GLN A 205 9.55 -11.67 -8.58
C GLN A 205 8.51 -12.25 -9.54
N ALA A 206 7.48 -12.93 -9.01
CA ALA A 206 6.39 -13.47 -9.81
C ALA A 206 5.62 -12.36 -10.56
N ASP A 207 5.32 -11.26 -9.88
CA ASP A 207 4.60 -10.13 -10.49
C ASP A 207 5.43 -9.46 -11.61
N VAL A 208 6.74 -9.29 -11.40
CA VAL A 208 7.66 -8.76 -12.43
C VAL A 208 7.76 -9.71 -13.63
N ALA A 209 7.79 -11.02 -13.40
CA ALA A 209 7.82 -12.01 -14.48
C ALA A 209 6.57 -11.90 -15.37
N MET A 210 5.38 -11.78 -14.78
CA MET A 210 4.13 -11.62 -15.54
C MET A 210 4.09 -10.30 -16.33
N MET A 211 4.48 -9.18 -15.72
CA MET A 211 4.53 -7.88 -16.43
C MET A 211 5.54 -7.85 -17.59
N GLY A 212 6.61 -8.65 -17.51
CA GLY A 212 7.60 -8.79 -18.58
C GLY A 212 7.06 -9.53 -19.81
N GLU A 213 6.19 -10.52 -19.61
CA GLU A 213 5.57 -11.29 -20.69
C GLU A 213 4.52 -10.47 -21.46
N GLU A 214 3.77 -9.60 -20.77
CA GLU A 214 2.75 -8.73 -21.39
C GLU A 214 3.34 -7.65 -22.29
N LYS A 215 4.59 -7.22 -22.06
CA LYS A 215 5.29 -6.24 -22.91
C LYS A 215 5.97 -6.88 -24.13
N GLY A 216 5.98 -8.21 -24.22
CA GLY A 216 6.64 -8.98 -25.26
C GLY A 216 5.74 -9.44 -26.42
N ASN A 217 4.44 -9.15 -26.36
CA ASN A 217 3.45 -9.44 -27.41
C ASN A 217 2.87 -8.15 -27.99
#